data_AF-A0A7V5F034-F1
#
_entry.id   AF-A0A7V5F034-F1
#
_cell.length_a   1.000
_cell.length_b   1.000
_cell.length_c   1.000
_cell.angle_alpha   90.00
_cell.angle_beta   90.00
_cell.angle_gamma   90.00
#
_symmetry.space_group_name_H-M   'P 1'
#
loop_
_entity.id
_entity.type
_entity.pdbx_description
1 polymer ?
#
loop_
_entity_poly.entity_id
_entity_poly.type
_entity_poly.pdbx_seq_one_letter_code
_entity_poly.pdbx_strand_id
1 'polypeptide(L)' 'MEKHNKYTVIGLKALQRATAKVVQNARRNNYKIPIWRDGHIEYEIPEIITEQGGSVEQNYRGPFEK' A
#
# COMPACT_ATOMS: atom_id res chain seq x y z
N MET A 1 3.49 27.42 8.54
CA MET A 1 2.72 26.37 7.84
C MET A 1 2.70 26.73 6.37
N GLU A 2 3.49 26.04 5.55
CA GLU A 2 3.46 26.22 4.10
C GLU A 2 2.06 25.84 3.60
N LYS A 3 1.35 26.81 3.02
CA LYS A 3 0.06 26.56 2.36
C LYS A 3 0.38 25.73 1.11
N HIS A 4 0.25 24.40 1.19
CA HIS A 4 0.30 23.57 -0.02
C HIS A 4 -0.67 24.16 -1.04
N ASN A 5 -0.12 24.52 -2.21
CA ASN A 5 -0.87 25.14 -3.28
C ASN A 5 -2.08 24.25 -3.60
N LYS A 6 -3.30 24.83 -3.65
CA LYS A 6 -4.58 24.11 -3.88
C LYS A 6 -4.48 23.11 -5.04
N TYR A 7 -3.72 23.45 -6.07
CA TYR A 7 -3.46 22.60 -7.23
C TYR A 7 -2.63 21.35 -6.91
N THR A 8 -1.66 21.42 -6.00
CA THR A 8 -0.86 20.28 -5.53
C THR A 8 -1.74 19.24 -4.84
N VAL A 9 -2.70 19.67 -4.01
CA VAL A 9 -3.63 18.75 -3.32
C VAL A 9 -4.56 18.07 -4.32
N ILE A 10 -5.05 18.80 -5.32
CA ILE A 10 -5.90 18.24 -6.37
C ILE A 10 -5.11 17.23 -7.21
N GLY A 11 -3.87 17.57 -7.60
CA GLY A 11 -2.99 16.67 -8.34
C GLY A 11 -2.69 15.38 -7.59
N LEU A 12 -2.37 15.48 -6.30
CA LEU A 12 -2.13 14.31 -5.45
C LEU A 12 -3.37 13.39 -5.38
N LYS A 13 -4.57 13.96 -5.21
CA LYS A 13 -5.82 13.19 -5.19
C LYS A 13 -6.11 12.51 -6.53
N ALA A 14 -5.83 13.19 -7.64
CA ALA A 14 -5.98 12.61 -8.97
C ALA A 14 -5.02 11.44 -9.18
N LEU A 15 -3.76 11.59 -8.76
CA LEU A 15 -2.75 10.53 -8.82
C LEU A 15 -3.17 9.31 -7.98
N GLN A 16 -3.59 9.52 -6.73
CA GLN A 16 -4.07 8.44 -5.85
C GLN A 16 -5.23 7.65 -6.49
N ARG A 17 -6.18 8.34 -7.12
CA ARG A 17 -7.30 7.69 -7.83
C ARG A 17 -6.84 6.88 -9.03
N ALA A 18 -5.89 7.40 -9.80
CA ALA A 18 -5.32 6.68 -10.95
C ALA A 18 -4.59 5.41 -10.49
N THR A 19 -3.76 5.51 -9.45
CA THR A 19 -3.04 4.38 -8.86
C THR A 19 -4.01 3.32 -8.35
N ALA A 20 -5.08 3.71 -7.64
CA ALA A 20 -6.09 2.77 -7.14
C ALA A 20 -6.77 1.98 -8.28
N LYS A 21 -7.06 2.64 -9.41
CA LYS A 21 -7.65 1.99 -10.59
C LYS A 21 -6.69 0.99 -11.24
N VAL A 22 -5.41 1.32 -11.34
CA VAL A 22 -4.37 0.42 -11.86
C VAL A 22 -4.22 -0.79 -10.96
N VAL A 23 -4.16 -0.59 -9.64
CA VAL A 23 -4.11 -1.65 -8.64
C VAL A 23 -5.32 -2.57 -8.75
N GLN A 24 -6.54 -2.02 -8.82
CA GLN A 24 -7.76 -2.81 -8.97
C GLN A 24 -7.76 -3.63 -10.27
N ASN A 25 -7.31 -3.04 -11.39
CA ASN A 25 -7.23 -3.75 -12.65
C ASN A 25 -6.16 -4.87 -12.61
N ALA A 26 -5.01 -4.60 -12.00
CA ALA A 26 -3.97 -5.59 -11.82
C ALA A 26 -4.47 -6.77 -10.97
N ARG A 27 -5.22 -6.50 -9.89
CA ARG A 27 -5.86 -7.56 -9.09
C ARG A 27 -6.81 -8.41 -9.92
N ARG A 28 -7.73 -7.80 -10.66
CA ARG A 28 -8.74 -8.53 -11.43
C ARG A 28 -8.11 -9.48 -12.45
N ASN A 29 -6.97 -9.09 -13.02
CA ASN A 29 -6.28 -9.85 -14.06
C ASN A 29 -5.04 -10.59 -13.55
N ASN A 30 -4.82 -10.62 -12.23
CA ASN A 30 -3.66 -11.23 -11.59
C ASN A 30 -2.30 -10.73 -12.13
N TYR A 31 -2.21 -9.45 -12.49
CA TYR A 31 -0.98 -8.81 -12.97
C TYR A 31 -0.11 -8.36 -11.80
N LYS A 32 1.20 -8.52 -11.99
CA LYS A 32 2.22 -7.99 -11.09
C LYS A 32 2.51 -6.54 -11.45
N ILE A 33 2.55 -5.67 -10.45
CA ILE A 33 2.94 -4.27 -10.62
C ILE A 33 4.40 -4.13 -10.18
N PRO A 34 5.26 -3.46 -10.97
CA PRO A 34 6.61 -3.13 -10.53
C PRO A 34 6.55 -2.06 -9.43
N ILE A 35 7.17 -2.35 -8.29
CA ILE A 35 7.33 -1.45 -7.15
C ILE A 35 8.83 -1.22 -6.97
N TRP A 36 9.22 0.03 -6.84
CA TRP A 36 10.60 0.37 -6.49
C TRP A 36 10.77 0.26 -4.97
N ARG A 37 11.61 -0.67 -4.51
CA ARG A 37 11.94 -0.87 -3.10
C ARG A 37 13.46 -1.02 -2.98
N ASP A 38 14.08 -0.28 -2.05
CA ASP A 38 15.51 -0.41 -1.71
C ASP A 38 16.46 -0.50 -2.91
N GLY A 39 16.27 0.37 -3.90
CA GLY A 39 17.16 0.50 -5.06
C GLY A 39 16.96 -0.53 -6.18
N HIS A 40 15.93 -1.36 -6.11
CA HIS A 40 15.59 -2.32 -7.15
C HIS A 40 14.07 -2.40 -7.39
N ILE A 41 13.69 -3.05 -8.49
CA ILE A 41 12.29 -3.23 -8.88
C ILE A 41 11.82 -4.61 -8.42
N GLU A 42 10.83 -4.63 -7.53
CA GLU A 42 10.11 -5.82 -7.10
C GLU A 42 8.77 -5.92 -7.83
N TYR A 43 8.32 -7.13 -8.15
CA TYR A 43 7.06 -7.35 -8.86
C TYR A 43 6.05 -8.02 -7.93
N GLU A 44 5.14 -7.23 -7.37
CA GLU A 44 4.14 -7.70 -6.42
C GLU A 44 2.74 -7.70 -7.04
N ILE A 45 1.93 -8.71 -6.73
CA ILE A 45 0.48 -8.62 -6.96
C ILE A 45 -0.05 -7.82 -5.77
N PRO A 46 -0.69 -6.66 -5.99
CA PRO A 46 -1.05 -5.80 -4.88
C PRO A 46 -2.11 -6.48 -3.98
N GLU A 47 -1.68 -6.94 -2.81
CA GLU A 47 -2.55 -7.52 -1.77
C GLU A 47 -3.55 -6.49 -1.24
N ILE A 48 -4.64 -6.99 -0.65
CA ILE A 48 -5.72 -6.17 -0.11
C ILE A 48 -5.20 -5.45 1.14
N ILE A 49 -4.79 -4.19 1.02
CA ILE A 49 -4.78 -3.29 2.18
C ILE A 49 -6.24 -2.97 2.49
N THR A 50 -6.92 -3.90 3.14
CA THR A 50 -8.06 -3.55 3.97
C THR A 50 -7.40 -2.85 5.15
N GLU A 51 -7.64 -1.55 5.33
CA GLU A 51 -7.47 -0.93 6.64
C GLU A 51 -8.50 -1.61 7.56
N GLN A 52 -8.21 -2.82 8.01
CA GLN A 52 -8.85 -3.39 9.18
C GLN A 52 -8.26 -2.61 10.35
N GLY A 53 -8.99 -1.58 10.78
CA GLY A 53 -8.95 -1.16 12.17
C GLY A 53 -9.32 -2.37 13.03
N GLY A 54 -8.30 -3.13 13.44
CA GLY A 54 -8.44 -4.38 14.17
C GLY A 54 -7.13 -4.67 14.87
N SER A 55 -7.10 -4.29 16.16
CA SER A 55 -6.13 -4.66 17.20
C SER A 55 -5.01 -5.62 16.79
N VAL A 56 -3.78 -5.10 16.81
CA VAL A 56 -2.57 -5.90 16.92
C VAL A 56 -2.62 -6.65 18.26
N GLU A 57 -3.09 -7.90 18.25
CA GLU A 57 -2.80 -8.84 19.33
C GLU A 57 -1.40 -9.40 19.09
N GLN A 58 -0.39 -8.76 19.69
CA GLN A 58 0.96 -9.28 19.78
C GLN A 58 0.94 -10.54 20.66
N ASN A 59 0.81 -11.71 20.04
CA ASN A 59 1.15 -12.97 20.69
C ASN A 59 2.68 -13.06 20.85
N TYR A 60 3.18 -12.53 21.97
CA TYR A 60 4.55 -12.78 22.45
C TYR A 60 4.66 -14.26 22.84
N ARG A 61 5.30 -15.04 21.98
CA ARG A 61 5.75 -16.40 22.27
C ARG A 61 6.98 -16.32 23.19
N GLY A 62 6.76 -16.42 24.50
CA GLY A 62 7.81 -16.67 25.50
C GLY A 62 8.35 -18.11 25.43
N PRO A 63 9.56 -18.38 25.94
CA PRO A 63 10.32 -19.58 25.61
C PRO A 63 9.81 -20.82 26.36
N PHE A 64 9.92 -21.96 25.68
CA PHE A 64 9.74 -23.28 26.27
C PHE A 64 10.83 -23.55 27.32
N GLU A 65 10.43 -23.81 28.56
CA GLU A 65 11.23 -24.60 29.52
C GLU A 65 10.40 -25.80 30.03
N LYS A 66 11.14 -26.88 30.33
CA LYS A 66 10.74 -28.29 30.43
C LYS A 66 9.72 -28.65 31.50
#